data_AF-A0A9E2EU66-F1
#
_entry.id   AF-A0A9E2EU66-F1
#
_cell.length_a   1.000
_cell.length_b   1.000
_cell.length_c   1.000
_cell.angle_alpha   90.00
_cell.angle_beta   90.00
_cell.angle_gamma   90.00
#
_symmetry.space_group_name_H-M   'P 1'
#
loop_
_entity.id
_entity.type
_entity.pdbx_description
1 polymer ?
#
loop_
_entity_poly.entity_id
_entity_poly.type
_entity_poly.pdbx_seq_one_letter_code
_entity_poly.pdbx_strand_id
1 'polypeptide(L)'
;AVKNPQLINDLVAKFGSQCIVVAIDAKEIDGEWIVHLVGGKVPTERNLFEWAKEVEKRGAGEILFTSMNHDGTKNGFANEALSRLSLELNIPIIASGGAGNIQHFVDTFKYGNADAALAASVFHFKEIEIIELKEALKNEGIPMRI
;
A
#
# COMPACT_ATOMS: atom_id res chain seq x y z
N ALA A 1 5.72 -8.22 -12.27
CA ALA A 1 6.88 -8.05 -11.37
C ALA A 1 7.35 -9.37 -10.77
N VAL A 2 6.54 -10.06 -9.95
CA VAL A 2 6.97 -11.28 -9.22
C VAL A 2 7.52 -12.41 -10.11
N LYS A 3 6.84 -12.77 -11.20
CA LYS A 3 7.26 -13.85 -12.12
C LYS A 3 8.48 -13.50 -12.99
N ASN A 4 8.70 -12.21 -13.23
CA ASN A 4 9.83 -11.70 -14.00
C ASN A 4 10.28 -10.37 -13.38
N PRO A 5 11.12 -10.40 -12.33
CA PRO A 5 11.61 -9.20 -11.67
C PRO A 5 12.45 -8.31 -12.60
N GLN A 6 13.03 -8.87 -13.68
CA GLN A 6 13.83 -8.12 -14.64
C GLN A 6 13.05 -6.97 -15.28
N LEU A 7 11.73 -7.15 -15.45
CA LEU A 7 10.83 -6.14 -15.99
C LEU A 7 10.89 -4.81 -15.22
N ILE A 8 11.15 -4.83 -13.92
CA ILE A 8 11.29 -3.59 -13.13
C ILE A 8 12.51 -2.81 -13.64
N ASN A 9 13.68 -3.46 -13.75
CA ASN A 9 14.88 -2.76 -14.19
C ASN A 9 14.74 -2.24 -15.63
N ASP A 10 14.12 -3.02 -16.52
CA ASP A 10 13.94 -2.63 -17.93
C ASP A 10 13.06 -1.39 -18.05
N LEU A 11 11.99 -1.30 -17.25
CA LEU A 11 11.10 -0.15 -17.22
C LEU A 11 11.76 1.07 -16.56
N VAL A 12 12.47 0.87 -15.45
CA VAL A 12 13.23 1.93 -14.76
C VAL A 12 14.30 2.52 -15.68
N ALA A 13 15.05 1.68 -16.39
CA ALA A 13 16.09 2.12 -17.33
C ALA A 13 15.52 2.96 -18.49
N LYS A 14 14.26 2.71 -18.87
CA LYS A 14 13.60 3.39 -19.99
C LYS A 14 12.86 4.67 -19.58
N PHE A 15 12.25 4.69 -18.41
CA PHE A 15 11.30 5.74 -18.01
C PHE A 15 11.68 6.48 -16.72
N GLY A 16 12.64 5.95 -15.95
CA GLY A 16 13.00 6.44 -14.62
C GLY A 16 12.12 5.86 -13.52
N SER A 17 12.67 5.78 -12.30
CA SER A 17 12.03 5.18 -11.12
C SER A 17 10.67 5.78 -10.79
N GLN A 18 10.54 7.11 -10.89
CA GLN A 18 9.33 7.86 -10.56
C GLN A 18 8.10 7.47 -11.39
N CYS A 19 8.30 6.79 -12.53
CA CYS A 19 7.22 6.31 -13.38
C CYS A 19 6.75 4.90 -13.01
N ILE A 20 7.43 4.21 -12.09
CA ILE A 20 7.25 2.78 -11.82
C ILE A 20 6.69 2.58 -10.42
N VAL A 21 5.39 2.29 -10.35
CA VAL A 21 4.72 1.80 -9.15
C VAL A 21 4.62 0.28 -9.22
N VAL A 22 5.03 -0.42 -8.17
CA VAL A 22 4.86 -1.87 -8.06
C VAL A 22 3.77 -2.20 -7.06
N ALA A 23 2.66 -2.76 -7.56
CA ALA A 23 1.62 -3.32 -6.72
C ALA A 23 2.08 -4.66 -6.10
N ILE A 24 1.93 -4.78 -4.77
CA ILE A 24 2.20 -5.98 -4.00
C ILE A 24 0.94 -6.33 -3.22
N ASP A 25 0.30 -7.42 -3.63
CA ASP A 25 -0.77 -8.05 -2.86
C ASP A 25 -0.13 -9.06 -1.91
N ALA A 26 -0.39 -8.96 -0.61
CA ALA A 26 0.10 -9.95 0.34
C ALA A 26 -0.95 -10.30 1.39
N LYS A 27 -0.85 -11.54 1.90
CA LYS A 27 -1.72 -12.08 2.93
C LYS A 27 -0.87 -12.61 4.08
N GLU A 28 -1.25 -12.25 5.29
CA GLU A 28 -0.72 -12.83 6.51
C GLU A 28 -1.34 -14.20 6.76
N ILE A 29 -0.48 -15.20 6.92
CA ILE A 29 -0.81 -16.59 7.22
C ILE A 29 0.13 -17.03 8.33
N ASP A 30 -0.42 -17.40 9.48
CA ASP A 30 0.34 -17.86 10.65
C ASP A 30 1.48 -16.91 11.10
N GLY A 31 1.24 -15.60 10.97
CA GLY A 31 2.21 -14.54 11.32
C GLY A 31 3.21 -14.18 10.23
N GLU A 32 3.15 -14.85 9.07
CA GLU A 32 4.01 -14.56 7.92
C GLU A 32 3.25 -13.88 6.78
N TRP A 33 3.80 -12.78 6.27
CA TRP A 33 3.24 -12.07 5.12
C TRP A 33 3.74 -12.66 3.81
N ILE A 34 2.86 -13.32 3.08
CA ILE A 34 3.17 -14.00 1.81
C ILE A 34 2.60 -13.21 0.65
N VAL A 35 3.44 -12.93 -0.36
CA VAL A 35 3.00 -12.28 -1.61
C VAL A 35 2.10 -13.22 -2.39
N HIS A 36 0.99 -12.69 -2.88
CA HIS A 36 0.01 -13.40 -3.69
C HIS A 36 -0.12 -12.80 -5.09
N LEU A 37 -0.56 -13.62 -6.03
CA LEU A 37 -0.88 -13.24 -7.41
C LEU A 37 -2.37 -13.44 -7.67
N VAL A 38 -2.83 -12.92 -8.82
CA VAL A 38 -4.21 -13.10 -9.30
C VAL A 38 -5.23 -12.56 -8.28
N GLY A 39 -4.98 -11.36 -7.75
CA GLY A 39 -5.83 -10.70 -6.75
C GLY A 39 -5.93 -11.50 -5.46
N GLY A 40 -4.79 -11.93 -4.92
CA GLY A 40 -4.74 -12.67 -3.65
C GLY A 40 -5.07 -14.17 -3.71
N LYS A 41 -5.32 -14.75 -4.88
CA LYS A 41 -5.77 -16.15 -5.01
C LYS A 41 -4.64 -17.18 -5.02
N VAL A 42 -3.46 -16.79 -5.51
CA VAL A 42 -2.35 -17.73 -5.72
C VAL A 42 -1.17 -17.30 -4.84
N PRO A 43 -0.83 -18.03 -3.77
CA PRO A 43 0.34 -17.72 -2.95
C PRO A 43 1.62 -17.91 -3.76
N THR A 44 2.68 -17.22 -3.35
CA THR A 44 4.04 -17.41 -3.86
C THR A 44 4.96 -17.80 -2.72
N GLU A 45 6.23 -18.08 -3.03
CA GLU A 45 7.26 -18.35 -2.01
C GLU A 45 7.87 -17.08 -1.43
N ARG A 46 7.41 -15.90 -1.86
CA ARG A 46 8.03 -14.62 -1.47
C ARG A 46 7.35 -14.04 -0.24
N ASN A 47 8.17 -13.69 0.75
CA ASN A 47 7.76 -12.84 1.86
C ASN A 47 7.56 -11.39 1.37
N LEU A 48 6.56 -10.70 1.93
CA LEU A 48 6.22 -9.30 1.60
C LEU A 48 7.43 -8.36 1.76
N PHE A 49 8.09 -8.39 2.91
CA PHE A 49 9.14 -7.43 3.26
C PHE A 49 10.40 -7.66 2.43
N GLU A 50 10.78 -8.93 2.23
CA GLU A 50 11.91 -9.29 1.37
C GLU A 50 11.66 -8.89 -0.08
N TRP A 51 10.45 -9.15 -0.59
CA TRP A 51 10.10 -8.77 -1.94
C TRP A 51 10.03 -7.25 -2.13
N ALA A 52 9.49 -6.51 -1.16
CA ALA A 52 9.45 -5.06 -1.20
C ALA A 52 10.86 -4.44 -1.25
N LYS A 53 11.81 -4.97 -0.47
CA LYS A 53 13.22 -4.57 -0.54
C LYS A 53 13.84 -4.88 -1.90
N GLU A 54 13.53 -6.05 -2.47
CA GLU A 54 14.02 -6.40 -3.81
C GLU A 54 13.45 -5.45 -4.87
N VAL A 55 12.16 -5.09 -4.76
CA VAL A 55 11.47 -4.15 -5.64
C VAL A 55 12.12 -2.76 -5.60
N GLU A 56 12.39 -2.22 -4.41
CA GLU A 56 13.11 -0.96 -4.23
C GLU A 56 14.53 -1.05 -4.83
N LYS A 57 15.28 -2.11 -4.52
CA LYS A 57 16.64 -2.32 -5.03
C LYS A 57 16.72 -2.36 -6.56
N ARG A 58 15.64 -2.81 -7.21
CA ARG A 58 15.50 -2.84 -8.67
C ARG A 58 15.11 -1.49 -9.27
N GLY A 59 14.86 -0.49 -8.43
CA GLY A 59 14.64 0.90 -8.82
C GLY A 59 13.18 1.30 -8.96
N ALA A 60 12.22 0.54 -8.43
CA ALA A 60 10.84 1.02 -8.36
C ALA A 60 10.77 2.34 -7.58
N GLY A 61 9.91 3.27 -8.02
CA GLY A 61 9.78 4.58 -7.39
C GLY A 61 8.75 4.62 -6.27
N GLU A 62 7.81 3.68 -6.24
CA GLU A 62 6.73 3.62 -5.25
C GLU A 62 6.18 2.20 -5.16
N ILE A 63 5.67 1.82 -3.98
CA ILE A 63 4.97 0.55 -3.76
C ILE A 63 3.52 0.83 -3.42
N LEU A 64 2.63 0.11 -4.09
CA LEU A 64 1.23 -0.01 -3.68
C LEU A 64 1.07 -1.32 -2.93
N PHE A 65 0.89 -1.26 -1.62
CA PHE A 65 0.71 -2.44 -0.79
C PHE A 65 -0.77 -2.67 -0.51
N THR A 66 -1.30 -3.80 -0.98
CA THR A 66 -2.66 -4.25 -0.68
C THR A 66 -2.62 -5.41 0.31
N SER A 67 -3.25 -5.22 1.48
CA SER A 67 -3.44 -6.31 2.44
C SER A 67 -4.67 -7.13 2.09
N MET A 68 -4.47 -8.39 1.69
CA MET A 68 -5.57 -9.30 1.35
C MET A 68 -6.39 -9.74 2.57
N ASN A 69 -5.86 -9.60 3.80
CA ASN A 69 -6.62 -9.86 5.03
C ASN A 69 -7.62 -8.73 5.34
N HIS A 70 -7.33 -7.50 4.90
CA HIS A 70 -8.11 -6.31 5.20
C HIS A 70 -8.99 -5.88 4.02
N ASP A 71 -8.61 -6.24 2.80
CA ASP A 71 -9.33 -5.83 1.60
C ASP A 71 -10.82 -6.26 1.65
N GLY A 72 -11.70 -5.31 1.30
CA GLY A 72 -13.15 -5.48 1.39
C GLY A 72 -13.76 -5.54 2.79
N THR A 73 -12.97 -5.60 3.88
CA THR A 73 -13.50 -5.77 5.25
C THR A 73 -14.04 -4.49 5.88
N LYS A 74 -13.57 -3.32 5.41
CA LYS A 74 -13.82 -2.01 6.03
C LYS A 74 -13.38 -1.90 7.50
N ASN A 75 -12.40 -2.69 7.95
CA ASN A 75 -11.91 -2.71 9.33
C ASN A 75 -10.57 -1.99 9.55
N GLY A 76 -10.17 -1.13 8.62
CA GLY A 76 -8.89 -0.42 8.66
C GLY A 76 -7.83 -1.08 7.81
N PHE A 77 -6.74 -0.35 7.57
CA PHE A 77 -5.59 -0.86 6.82
C PHE A 77 -4.65 -1.67 7.71
N ALA A 78 -3.72 -2.41 7.10
CA ALA A 78 -2.71 -3.19 7.81
C ALA A 78 -1.57 -2.29 8.35
N ASN A 79 -1.88 -1.46 9.35
CA ASN A 79 -0.97 -0.42 9.86
C ASN A 79 0.37 -0.97 10.39
N GLU A 80 0.39 -2.14 11.02
CA GLU A 80 1.66 -2.74 11.49
C GLU A 80 2.59 -3.11 10.33
N ALA A 81 2.04 -3.75 9.29
CA ALA A 81 2.79 -4.09 8.09
C ALA A 81 3.22 -2.84 7.31
N LEU A 82 2.34 -1.83 7.20
CA LEU A 82 2.66 -0.54 6.60
C LEU A 82 3.80 0.16 7.34
N SER A 83 3.74 0.23 8.67
CA SER A 83 4.76 0.87 9.50
C SER A 83 6.12 0.19 9.30
N ARG A 84 6.13 -1.15 9.27
CA ARG A 84 7.35 -1.92 9.00
C ARG A 84 7.89 -1.67 7.59
N LEU A 85 7.03 -1.64 6.56
CA LEU A 85 7.46 -1.32 5.19
C LEU A 85 8.06 0.10 5.11
N SER A 86 7.41 1.08 5.73
CA SER A 86 7.86 2.48 5.77
C SER A 86 9.21 2.64 6.49
N LEU A 87 9.49 1.84 7.52
CA LEU A 87 10.79 1.83 8.20
C LEU A 87 11.90 1.10 7.44
N GLU A 88 11.54 0.12 6.60
CA GLU A 88 12.50 -0.73 5.90
C GLU A 88 12.86 -0.23 4.49
N LEU A 89 12.09 0.72 3.94
CA LEU A 89 12.18 1.19 2.56
C LEU A 89 12.33 2.73 2.52
N ASN A 90 12.94 3.25 1.46
CA ASN A 90 13.17 4.68 1.24
C ASN A 90 12.33 5.24 0.08
N ILE A 91 11.37 4.46 -0.42
CA ILE A 91 10.43 4.86 -1.46
C ILE A 91 9.02 4.95 -0.90
N PRO A 92 8.16 5.84 -1.43
CA PRO A 92 6.80 5.99 -0.95
C PRO A 92 5.99 4.70 -0.95
N ILE A 93 5.14 4.56 0.06
CA ILE A 93 4.21 3.43 0.23
C ILE A 93 2.77 3.93 0.19
N ILE A 94 2.00 3.42 -0.77
CA ILE A 94 0.55 3.59 -0.84
C ILE A 94 -0.13 2.46 -0.09
N ALA A 95 -0.86 2.79 0.97
CA ALA A 95 -1.72 1.86 1.69
C ALA A 95 -2.98 1.53 0.88
N SER A 96 -3.32 0.25 0.75
CA SER A 96 -4.51 -0.24 0.04
C SER A 96 -5.15 -1.42 0.77
N GLY A 97 -6.48 -1.48 0.71
CA GLY A 97 -7.30 -2.54 1.31
C GLY A 97 -7.68 -2.28 2.78
N GLY A 98 -8.99 -2.11 3.03
CA GLY A 98 -9.57 -2.10 4.39
C GLY A 98 -10.14 -0.76 4.89
N ALA A 99 -9.96 0.35 4.18
CA ALA A 99 -10.63 1.61 4.51
C ALA A 99 -12.16 1.45 4.64
N GLY A 100 -12.73 2.10 5.66
CA GLY A 100 -14.14 1.96 6.04
C GLY A 100 -14.74 3.22 6.65
N ASN A 101 -13.92 4.03 7.33
CA ASN A 101 -14.30 5.33 7.89
C ASN A 101 -13.08 6.27 7.83
N ILE A 102 -13.27 7.54 8.20
CA ILE A 102 -12.22 8.57 8.20
C ILE A 102 -11.06 8.21 9.14
N GLN A 103 -11.35 7.63 10.32
CA GLN A 103 -10.33 7.27 11.31
C GLN A 103 -9.31 6.29 10.73
N HIS A 104 -9.74 5.35 9.88
CA HIS A 104 -8.82 4.42 9.22
C HIS A 104 -7.74 5.13 8.39
N PHE A 105 -8.07 6.25 7.75
CA PHE A 105 -7.08 7.05 7.03
C PHE A 105 -6.15 7.77 7.99
N VAL A 106 -6.69 8.39 9.05
CA VAL A 106 -5.89 9.04 10.11
C VAL A 106 -4.87 8.06 10.68
N ASP A 107 -5.32 6.85 11.02
CA ASP A 107 -4.48 5.81 11.61
C ASP A 107 -3.39 5.32 10.65
N THR A 108 -3.70 5.19 9.36
CA THR A 108 -2.72 4.81 8.34
C THR A 108 -1.61 5.83 8.17
N PHE A 109 -1.92 7.13 8.24
CA PHE A 109 -0.89 8.16 8.18
C PHE A 109 -0.10 8.27 9.49
N LYS A 110 -0.76 8.17 10.65
CA LYS A 110 -0.11 8.36 11.96
C LYS A 110 0.66 7.14 12.47
N TYR A 111 0.13 5.94 12.28
CA TYR A 111 0.69 4.70 12.82
C TYR A 111 1.27 3.81 11.74
N GLY A 112 0.61 3.77 10.57
CA GLY A 112 1.11 3.05 9.40
C GLY A 112 2.27 3.75 8.69
N ASN A 113 2.47 5.05 8.94
CA ASN A 113 3.48 5.88 8.24
C ASN A 113 3.41 5.73 6.71
N ALA A 114 2.21 5.55 6.16
CA ALA A 114 2.02 5.51 4.71
C ALA A 114 2.10 6.91 4.11
N ASP A 115 2.64 7.03 2.90
CA ASP A 115 2.73 8.31 2.18
C ASP A 115 1.42 8.67 1.48
N ALA A 116 0.63 7.66 1.12
CA ALA A 116 -0.67 7.80 0.52
C ALA A 116 -1.62 6.67 0.97
N ALA A 117 -2.92 6.91 0.85
CA ALA A 117 -3.96 5.93 1.11
C ALA A 117 -4.91 5.84 -0.08
N LEU A 118 -5.13 4.62 -0.56
CA LEU A 118 -6.04 4.29 -1.65
C LEU A 118 -7.27 3.58 -1.08
N ALA A 119 -8.45 4.07 -1.46
CA ALA A 119 -9.71 3.41 -1.20
C ALA A 119 -10.64 3.54 -2.40
N ALA A 120 -11.55 2.58 -2.58
CA ALA A 120 -12.48 2.56 -3.70
C ALA A 120 -13.95 2.56 -3.25
N SER A 121 -14.37 1.54 -2.50
CA SER A 121 -15.78 1.32 -2.14
C SER A 121 -16.38 2.49 -1.34
N VAL A 122 -15.67 2.98 -0.32
CA VAL A 122 -16.14 4.09 0.54
C VAL A 122 -16.42 5.37 -0.24
N PHE A 123 -15.69 5.63 -1.33
CA PHE A 123 -15.92 6.79 -2.20
C PHE A 123 -16.98 6.49 -3.27
N HIS A 124 -16.95 5.29 -3.85
CA HIS A 124 -17.91 4.90 -4.88
C HIS A 124 -19.35 4.91 -4.35
N PHE A 125 -19.55 4.43 -3.12
CA PHE A 125 -20.85 4.43 -2.44
C PHE A 125 -21.14 5.73 -1.68
N LYS A 126 -20.26 6.73 -1.77
CA LYS A 126 -20.38 8.03 -1.09
C LYS A 126 -20.60 7.91 0.42
N GLU A 127 -19.96 6.93 1.04
CA GLU A 127 -19.95 6.76 2.49
C GLU A 127 -19.02 7.77 3.17
N ILE A 128 -18.02 8.25 2.42
CA ILE A 128 -17.09 9.30 2.83
C ILE A 128 -16.97 10.27 1.65
N GLU A 129 -17.26 11.55 1.87
CA GLU A 129 -16.98 12.58 0.88
C GLU A 129 -15.48 12.95 0.93
N ILE A 130 -14.85 13.12 -0.24
CA ILE A 130 -13.41 13.38 -0.33
C ILE A 130 -13.02 14.68 0.38
N ILE A 131 -13.88 15.70 0.31
CA ILE A 131 -13.61 16.99 0.97
C ILE A 131 -13.63 16.83 2.49
N GLU A 132 -14.60 16.10 3.04
CA GLU A 132 -14.73 15.84 4.48
C GLU A 132 -13.53 15.04 5.00
N LEU A 133 -13.10 14.03 4.25
CA LEU A 133 -11.90 13.26 4.57
C LEU A 133 -10.66 14.17 4.63
N LYS A 134 -10.43 14.99 3.61
CA LYS A 134 -9.27 15.88 3.56
C LYS A 134 -9.27 16.92 4.67
N GLU A 135 -10.43 17.47 5.00
CA GLU A 135 -10.59 18.42 6.10
C GLU A 135 -10.32 17.74 7.45
N ALA A 136 -10.85 16.53 7.67
CA ALA A 136 -10.58 15.76 8.88
C ALA A 136 -9.10 15.42 9.04
N LEU A 137 -8.44 14.95 7.98
CA LEU A 137 -7.00 14.67 7.97
C LEU A 137 -6.17 15.93 8.28
N LYS A 138 -6.55 17.07 7.69
CA LYS A 138 -5.92 18.36 7.99
C LYS A 138 -6.08 18.76 9.46
N ASN A 139 -7.27 18.58 10.04
CA ASN A 139 -7.55 18.88 11.45
C ASN A 139 -6.74 17.98 12.40
N GLU A 140 -6.43 16.76 11.96
CA GLU A 140 -5.56 15.81 12.66
C GLU A 140 -4.05 16.11 12.51
N GLY A 141 -3.69 17.19 11.82
CA GLY A 141 -2.31 17.64 11.60
C GLY A 141 -1.62 17.00 10.39
N ILE A 142 -2.36 16.29 9.54
CA ILE A 142 -1.82 15.62 8.35
C ILE A 142 -1.90 16.59 7.15
N PRO A 143 -0.77 16.96 6.49
CA PRO A 143 -0.77 17.94 5.41
C PRO A 143 -1.58 17.48 4.19
N MET A 144 -2.71 18.15 3.91
CA MET A 144 -3.61 17.82 2.82
C MET A 144 -3.74 18.95 1.79
N ARG A 145 -3.82 18.56 0.51
CA ARG A 145 -4.25 19.46 -0.56
C ARG A 145 -5.77 19.56 -0.56
N ILE A 146 -6.29 20.72 -0.20
CA ILE A 146 -7.72 21.06 -0.27
C ILE A 146 -8.07 21.46 -1.70
#